data_AF-A0A6G3WW97-F1
#
_entry.id   AF-A0A6G3WW97-F1
#
_cell.length_a   1.000
_cell.length_b   1.000
_cell.length_c   1.000
_cell.angle_alpha   90.00
_cell.angle_beta   90.00
_cell.angle_gamma   90.00
#
_symmetry.space_group_name_H-M   'P 1'
#
loop_
_entity.id
_entity.type
_entity.pdbx_description
1 polymer ?
#
loop_
_entity_poly.entity_id
_entity_poly.type
_entity_poly.pdbx_seq_one_letter_code
_entity_poly.pdbx_strand_id
1 'polypeptide(L)'
;HRPTYVDRDLRGLLTGQPEVTPAGEAYRCGGWTAAVRGDGLVLEGEGEALDGLRALCAAAWSFAGPGVCGLETGKALAGLGL
;
A
#
# COMPACT_ATOMS: atom_id res chain seq x y z
N HIS A 1 -11.18 10.16 -3.92
CA HIS A 1 -10.27 10.24 -5.08
C HIS A 1 -9.11 9.26 -4.85
N ARG A 2 -8.60 8.59 -5.90
CA ARG A 2 -7.50 7.60 -5.81
C ARG A 2 -6.36 8.05 -6.73
N PRO A 3 -5.25 8.57 -6.19
CA PRO A 3 -4.15 9.07 -7.01
C PRO A 3 -3.38 7.92 -7.67
N THR A 4 -2.82 8.17 -8.85
CA THR A 4 -1.93 7.21 -9.54
C THR A 4 -0.55 7.12 -8.88
N TYR A 5 -0.07 8.24 -8.33
CA TYR A 5 1.24 8.35 -7.68
C TYR A 5 1.07 8.79 -6.23
N VAL A 6 1.88 8.21 -5.35
CA VAL A 6 1.90 8.54 -3.92
C VAL A 6 3.34 8.77 -3.52
N ASP A 7 3.63 9.96 -3.00
CA ASP A 7 4.92 10.29 -2.45
C ASP A 7 4.78 11.13 -1.18
N ARG A 8 5.85 11.19 -0.38
CA ARG A 8 5.91 11.98 0.85
C ARG A 8 5.76 13.47 0.56
N ASP A 9 6.40 13.94 -0.50
CA ASP A 9 6.42 15.34 -0.92
C ASP A 9 6.87 15.51 -2.39
N LEU A 10 6.93 16.76 -2.85
CA LEU A 10 7.23 17.09 -4.24
C LEU A 10 8.64 16.69 -4.71
N ARG A 11 9.58 16.38 -3.81
CA ARG A 11 10.91 15.89 -4.21
C ARG A 11 10.81 14.54 -4.94
N GLY A 12 9.76 13.76 -4.65
CA GLY A 12 9.45 12.52 -5.34
C GLY A 12 9.21 12.67 -6.84
N LEU A 13 8.84 13.88 -7.30
CA LEU A 13 8.68 14.17 -8.74
C LEU A 13 9.98 14.00 -9.54
N LEU A 14 11.14 13.98 -8.87
CA LEU A 14 12.46 13.85 -9.49
C LEU A 14 12.95 12.39 -9.52
N THR A 15 12.15 11.44 -9.02
CA THR A 15 12.50 10.04 -8.91
C THR A 15 11.41 9.15 -9.48
N GLY A 16 11.79 8.01 -10.07
CA GLY A 16 10.80 7.01 -10.50
C GLY A 16 10.13 6.36 -9.29
N GLN A 17 8.80 6.33 -9.26
CA GLN A 17 8.06 5.55 -8.26
C GLN A 17 8.26 4.05 -8.56
N PRO A 18 8.63 3.23 -7.57
CA PRO A 18 8.69 1.78 -7.76
C PRO A 18 7.32 1.23 -8.13
N GLU A 19 7.33 0.22 -9.01
CA GLU A 19 6.11 -0.41 -9.49
C GLU A 19 5.40 -1.17 -8.36
N VAL A 20 4.07 -1.05 -8.31
CA VAL A 20 3.24 -1.89 -7.45
C VAL A 20 2.73 -3.07 -8.27
N THR A 21 3.19 -4.27 -7.94
CA THR A 21 2.92 -5.47 -8.73
C THR A 21 1.91 -6.40 -8.02
N PRO A 22 0.89 -6.92 -8.72
CA PRO A 22 0.02 -7.96 -8.19
C PRO A 22 0.81 -9.25 -7.88
N ALA A 23 0.45 -9.92 -6.78
CA ALA A 23 1.07 -11.14 -6.31
C ALA A 23 0.01 -12.08 -5.72
N GLY A 24 -0.76 -12.74 -6.57
CA GLY A 24 -1.93 -13.50 -6.16
C GLY A 24 -3.00 -12.55 -5.61
N GLU A 25 -3.42 -12.75 -4.36
CA GLU A 25 -4.35 -11.85 -3.65
C GLU A 25 -3.64 -10.69 -2.92
N ALA A 26 -2.34 -10.54 -3.12
CA ALA A 26 -1.52 -9.52 -2.50
C ALA A 26 -0.96 -8.53 -3.54
N TYR A 27 -0.35 -7.45 -3.05
CA TYR A 27 0.33 -6.44 -3.83
C TYR A 27 1.72 -6.20 -3.26
N ARG A 28 2.74 -6.14 -4.11
CA ARG A 28 4.13 -5.90 -3.71
C ARG A 28 4.63 -4.56 -4.21
N CYS A 29 5.43 -3.90 -3.38
CA CYS A 29 6.19 -2.71 -3.76
C CYS A 29 7.45 -2.69 -2.90
N GLY A 30 8.63 -2.57 -3.54
CA GLY A 30 9.91 -2.74 -2.84
C GLY A 30 9.98 -4.09 -2.11
N GLY A 31 10.43 -4.07 -0.86
CA GLY A 31 10.48 -5.25 0.03
C GLY A 31 9.17 -5.55 0.76
N TRP A 32 8.08 -4.82 0.48
CA TRP A 32 6.81 -4.95 1.17
C TRP A 32 5.78 -5.76 0.36
N THR A 33 4.94 -6.51 1.08
CA THR A 33 3.77 -7.21 0.55
C THR A 33 2.54 -6.88 1.39
N ALA A 34 1.48 -6.38 0.75
CA ALA A 34 0.21 -6.05 1.40
C ALA A 34 -0.92 -6.91 0.86
N ALA A 35 -1.81 -7.36 1.74
CA ALA A 35 -2.99 -8.14 1.35
C ALA A 35 -4.18 -7.85 2.27
N VAL A 36 -5.38 -8.17 1.80
CA VAL A 36 -6.56 -8.22 2.66
C VAL A 36 -6.67 -9.61 3.29
N ARG A 37 -6.83 -9.67 4.60
CA ARG A 37 -7.04 -10.92 5.36
C ARG A 37 -8.15 -10.70 6.39
N GLY A 38 -9.25 -11.43 6.23
CA GLY A 38 -10.42 -11.26 7.09
C GLY A 38 -11.00 -9.85 6.97
N ASP A 39 -11.06 -9.15 8.09
CA ASP A 39 -11.57 -7.79 8.24
C ASP A 39 -10.47 -6.71 8.19
N GLY A 40 -9.21 -7.08 7.96
CA GLY A 40 -8.08 -6.16 8.03
C GLY A 40 -7.11 -6.20 6.86
N LEU A 41 -6.32 -5.13 6.76
CA LEU A 41 -5.10 -5.11 5.96
C LEU A 41 -3.96 -5.76 6.74
N VAL A 42 -3.20 -6.61 6.06
CA VAL A 42 -1.96 -7.19 6.55
C VAL A 42 -0.82 -6.68 5.69
N LEU A 43 0.28 -6.35 6.35
CA LEU A 43 1.52 -5.90 5.74
C LEU A 43 2.66 -6.76 6.26
N GLU A 44 3.46 -7.29 5.36
CA GLU A 44 4.62 -8.12 5.64
C GLU A 44 5.82 -7.62 4.84
N GLY A 45 7.02 -7.84 5.37
CA GLY A 45 8.27 -7.42 4.76
C GLY A 45 8.92 -6.25 5.48
N GLU A 46 9.84 -5.60 4.78
CA GLU A 46 10.64 -4.48 5.29
C GLU A 46 11.15 -3.62 4.12
N GLY A 47 11.68 -2.43 4.43
CA GLY A 47 12.24 -1.50 3.46
C GLY A 47 11.68 -0.09 3.62
N GLU A 48 11.69 0.68 2.53
CA GLU A 48 11.18 2.06 2.55
C GLU A 48 9.69 2.08 2.90
N ALA A 49 9.32 2.84 3.93
CA ALA A 49 7.95 2.85 4.46
C ALA A 49 6.92 3.29 3.41
N LEU A 50 7.32 4.18 2.51
CA LEU A 50 6.47 4.66 1.43
C LEU A 50 6.12 3.58 0.40
N ASP A 51 6.99 2.58 0.21
CA ASP A 51 6.70 1.42 -0.66
C ASP A 51 5.63 0.54 -0.03
N GLY A 52 5.70 0.34 1.30
CA GLY A 52 4.65 -0.36 2.03
C GLY A 52 3.31 0.39 2.00
N LEU A 53 3.32 1.72 2.05
CA LEU A 53 2.10 2.53 1.87
C LEU A 53 1.50 2.34 0.47
N ARG A 54 2.33 2.32 -0.58
CA ARG A 54 1.88 2.07 -1.96
C ARG A 54 1.26 0.69 -2.12
N ALA A 55 1.87 -0.34 -1.52
CA ALA A 55 1.32 -1.68 -1.49
C ALA A 55 -0.05 -1.74 -0.75
N LEU A 56 -0.17 -1.07 0.40
CA LEU A 56 -1.43 -0.99 1.16
C LEU A 56 -2.54 -0.29 0.38
N CYS A 57 -2.22 0.82 -0.30
CA CYS A 57 -3.19 1.51 -1.16
C CYS A 57 -3.71 0.60 -2.27
N ALA A 58 -2.83 -0.16 -2.93
CA ALA A 58 -3.25 -1.11 -3.95
C ALA A 58 -4.18 -2.20 -3.39
N ALA A 59 -3.84 -2.79 -2.23
CA ALA A 59 -4.70 -3.78 -1.59
C ALA A 59 -6.07 -3.21 -1.20
N ALA A 60 -6.09 -2.03 -0.55
CA ALA A 60 -7.31 -1.39 -0.08
C ALA A 60 -8.24 -0.96 -1.23
N TRP A 61 -7.68 -0.38 -2.30
CA TRP A 61 -8.47 0.10 -3.43
C TRP A 61 -9.01 -1.03 -4.29
N SER A 62 -8.23 -2.09 -4.47
CA SER A 62 -8.69 -3.29 -5.17
C SER A 62 -9.82 -3.97 -4.42
N PHE A 63 -9.73 -4.08 -3.09
CA PHE A 63 -10.82 -4.61 -2.26
C PHE A 63 -12.08 -3.74 -2.31
N ALA A 64 -11.92 -2.42 -2.19
CA ALA A 64 -13.06 -1.51 -2.15
C ALA A 64 -13.81 -1.42 -3.49
N GLY A 65 -13.24 -1.88 -4.60
CA GLY A 65 -13.85 -1.76 -5.93
C GLY A 65 -14.11 -0.28 -6.25
N PRO A 66 -15.33 0.15 -6.64
CA PRO A 66 -15.65 1.58 -6.81
C PRO A 66 -15.92 2.33 -5.49
N GLY A 67 -16.02 1.64 -4.36
CA GLY A 67 -16.45 2.18 -3.07
C GLY A 67 -15.33 2.67 -2.16
N VAL A 68 -15.63 2.72 -0.87
CA VAL A 68 -14.71 3.08 0.22
C VAL A 68 -14.26 1.81 0.94
N CYS A 69 -12.97 1.72 1.25
CA CYS A 69 -12.42 0.60 2.03
C CYS A 69 -12.82 0.78 3.50
N GLY A 70 -13.53 -0.20 4.07
CA GLY A 70 -13.92 -0.23 5.49
C GLY A 70 -13.13 -1.23 6.33
N LEU A 71 -11.97 -1.69 5.84
CA LEU A 71 -11.11 -2.65 6.55
C LEU A 71 -10.36 -1.98 7.70
N GLU A 72 -9.99 -2.77 8.70
CA GLU A 72 -9.06 -2.36 9.74
C GLU A 72 -7.65 -2.11 9.16
N THR A 73 -7.16 -0.89 9.31
CA THR A 73 -5.88 -0.45 8.74
C THR A 73 -4.80 -0.14 9.78
N GLY A 74 -5.21 0.06 11.05
CA GLY A 74 -4.34 0.61 12.09
C GLY A 74 -3.07 -0.22 12.33
N LYS A 75 -3.19 -1.55 12.41
CA LYS A 75 -2.03 -2.44 12.63
C LYS A 75 -1.03 -2.37 11.47
N ALA A 76 -1.52 -2.37 10.23
CA ALA A 76 -0.67 -2.34 9.05
C ALA A 76 0.05 -0.99 8.89
N LEU A 77 -0.67 0.12 9.13
CA LEU A 77 -0.09 1.46 9.09
C LEU A 77 0.93 1.68 10.22
N ALA A 78 0.65 1.19 11.42
CA ALA A 78 1.59 1.27 12.54
C ALA A 78 2.93 0.57 12.23
N GLY A 79 2.92 -0.49 11.41
CA GLY A 79 4.13 -1.18 10.97
C GLY A 79 5.06 -0.35 10.08
N LEU A 80 4.58 0.75 9.49
CA LEU A 80 5.37 1.63 8.62
C LEU A 80 6.11 2.74 9.38
N GLY A 81 5.71 3.04 10.62
CA GLY A 81 6.36 4.08 11.44
C GLY A 81 6.35 5.50 10.84
N LEU A 82 5.33 5.80 10.02
CA LEU A 82 5.12 7.11 9.38
C LEU A 82 4.46 8.13 10.30
#